data_AF-Q6LIB8-F1
#
_entry.id   AF-Q6LIB8-F1
#
_cell.length_a   1.000
_cell.length_b   1.000
_cell.length_c   1.000
_cell.angle_alpha   90.00
_cell.angle_beta   90.00
_cell.angle_gamma   90.00
#
_symmetry.space_group_name_H-M   'P 1'
#
loop_
_entity.id
_entity.type
_entity.pdbx_description
1 polymer ?
#
loop_
_entity_poly.entity_id
_entity_poly.type
_entity_poly.pdbx_seq_one_letter_code
_entity_poly.pdbx_strand_id
1 'polypeptide(L)'
;MSTNVGSTNMMSSWKVALVLGIVLGFVLATAVWNRNPGPTKAEYDILTQKNVELQQQKEAQQIQFEQLETKKSLELEHVIAQLEQKNTEIAQQEADYEAQISELNKKQKKLSVTQKKLDTKVVELKTTTEKQQVVLTNSKELYQQQLQLQKQVVTAKSDVKKAKTTAEKFKQACDEFKSGTSWNWVSQADCDKYEQRLDLVDAEEAKVTALEAELEQLNAKIEIDLPK
;
A
#
# COMPACT_ATOMS: atom_id res chain seq x y z
N MET A 1 -85.67 62.13 68.56
CA MET A 1 -85.80 63.56 68.92
C MET A 1 -85.58 64.36 67.64
N SER A 2 -86.65 64.83 66.98
CA SER A 2 -87.21 66.20 67.12
C SER A 2 -86.13 67.26 66.86
N THR A 3 -86.17 68.17 65.88
CA THR A 3 -87.24 68.96 65.24
C THR A 3 -86.62 69.63 63.98
N ASN A 4 -87.29 69.75 62.82
CA ASN A 4 -88.32 70.72 62.40
C ASN A 4 -87.78 72.02 61.75
N VAL A 5 -88.20 72.21 60.48
CA VAL A 5 -88.61 73.42 59.74
C VAL A 5 -87.59 74.52 59.40
N GLY A 6 -87.62 74.91 58.12
CA GLY A 6 -87.15 76.21 57.63
C GLY A 6 -87.37 76.41 56.14
N SER A 7 -88.63 76.47 55.69
CA SER A 7 -89.01 76.92 54.34
C SER A 7 -88.77 78.42 54.22
N THR A 8 -88.08 78.88 53.16
CA THR A 8 -88.33 80.18 52.54
C THR A 8 -87.88 80.20 51.08
N ASN A 9 -88.82 80.61 50.22
CA ASN A 9 -88.62 81.04 48.83
C ASN A 9 -87.51 82.09 48.73
N MET A 10 -86.74 82.08 47.64
CA MET A 10 -86.58 83.27 46.79
C MET A 10 -85.71 82.98 45.55
N MET A 11 -86.36 83.05 44.39
CA MET A 11 -85.73 83.20 43.09
C MET A 11 -84.95 84.53 43.04
N SER A 12 -83.64 84.53 43.31
CA SER A 12 -82.75 85.64 42.89
C SER A 12 -81.24 85.29 42.80
N SER A 13 -80.84 84.04 42.98
CA SER A 13 -79.43 83.66 43.22
C SER A 13 -78.60 83.28 41.97
N TRP A 14 -79.20 83.12 40.78
CA TRP A 14 -78.45 82.71 39.58
C TRP A 14 -77.49 83.79 39.06
N LYS A 15 -77.84 85.09 39.21
CA LYS A 15 -77.05 86.19 38.63
C LYS A 15 -75.77 86.43 39.43
N VAL A 16 -75.83 86.24 40.75
CA VAL A 16 -74.68 86.41 41.64
C VAL A 16 -73.68 85.26 41.49
N ALA A 17 -74.17 84.02 41.29
CA ALA A 17 -73.31 82.87 41.00
C ALA A 17 -72.58 82.99 39.65
N LEU A 18 -73.25 83.51 38.62
CA LEU A 18 -72.65 83.69 37.28
C LEU A 18 -71.58 84.80 37.29
N VAL A 19 -71.81 85.90 38.01
CA VAL A 19 -70.83 86.99 38.13
C VAL A 19 -69.61 86.57 38.96
N LEU A 20 -69.80 85.83 40.07
CA LEU A 20 -68.67 85.31 40.86
C LEU A 20 -67.87 84.22 40.11
N GLY A 21 -68.55 83.38 39.31
CA GLY A 21 -67.90 82.39 38.46
C GLY A 21 -67.04 83.02 37.36
N ILE A 22 -67.49 84.11 36.74
CA ILE A 22 -66.71 84.85 35.75
C ILE A 22 -65.50 85.53 36.41
N VAL A 23 -65.67 86.16 37.57
CA VAL A 23 -64.56 86.89 38.21
C VAL A 23 -63.45 85.95 38.67
N LEU A 24 -63.79 84.80 39.28
CA LEU A 24 -62.78 83.81 39.68
C LEU A 24 -62.14 83.11 38.47
N GLY A 25 -62.91 82.85 37.41
CA GLY A 25 -62.38 82.31 36.15
C GLY A 25 -61.40 83.28 35.46
N PHE A 26 -61.71 84.58 35.47
CA PHE A 26 -60.86 85.60 34.86
C PHE A 26 -59.56 85.82 35.65
N VAL A 27 -59.61 85.78 36.98
CA VAL A 27 -58.42 85.94 37.84
C VAL A 27 -57.46 84.75 37.71
N LEU A 28 -57.97 83.52 37.60
CA LEU A 28 -57.12 82.35 37.41
C LEU A 28 -56.55 82.26 35.98
N ALA A 29 -57.35 82.58 34.96
CA ALA A 29 -56.86 82.62 33.57
C ALA A 29 -55.76 83.68 33.39
N THR A 30 -55.93 84.87 33.97
CA THR A 30 -54.89 85.92 33.91
C THR A 30 -53.64 85.54 34.69
N ALA A 31 -53.75 84.84 35.82
CA ALA A 31 -52.59 84.36 36.58
C ALA A 31 -51.79 83.28 35.85
N VAL A 32 -52.45 82.38 35.10
CA VAL A 32 -51.76 81.34 34.31
C VAL A 32 -51.05 81.95 33.10
N TRP A 33 -51.68 82.92 32.41
CA TRP A 33 -51.05 83.62 31.28
C TRP A 33 -49.86 84.50 31.70
N ASN A 34 -49.82 84.97 32.94
CA ASN A 34 -48.73 85.81 33.44
C ASN A 34 -47.52 85.00 33.99
N ARG A 35 -47.68 83.69 34.22
CA ARG A 35 -46.63 82.84 34.79
C ARG A 35 -45.81 82.10 33.73
N ASN A 36 -46.30 82.04 32.50
CA ASN A 36 -45.58 81.49 31.36
C ASN A 36 -45.85 82.41 30.16
N PRO A 37 -45.18 83.58 30.05
CA PRO A 37 -45.24 84.36 28.82
C PRO A 37 -44.81 83.42 27.70
N GLY A 38 -45.65 83.30 26.66
CA GLY A 38 -45.30 82.52 25.47
C GLY A 38 -43.90 82.90 24.97
N PRO A 39 -43.20 81.96 24.32
CA PRO A 39 -41.80 82.13 23.95
C PRO A 39 -41.60 83.48 23.26
N THR A 40 -40.61 84.23 23.74
CA THR A 40 -40.26 85.53 23.16
C THR A 40 -39.84 85.35 21.70
N LYS A 41 -40.01 86.37 20.86
CA LYS A 41 -39.67 86.30 19.42
C LYS A 41 -38.25 85.79 19.17
N ALA A 42 -37.30 86.16 20.04
CA ALA A 42 -35.92 85.68 20.00
C ALA A 42 -35.77 84.19 20.31
N GLU A 43 -36.55 83.64 21.25
CA GLU A 43 -36.55 82.20 21.55
C GLU A 43 -37.15 81.37 20.41
N TYR A 44 -38.17 81.91 19.73
CA TYR A 44 -38.73 81.29 18.54
C TYR A 44 -37.69 81.22 17.41
N ASP A 45 -36.99 82.32 17.13
CA ASP A 45 -35.94 82.37 16.10
C ASP A 45 -34.78 81.39 16.42
N ILE A 46 -34.38 81.27 17.70
CA ILE A 46 -33.38 80.28 18.16
C ILE A 46 -33.91 78.85 17.97
N LEU A 47 -35.18 78.58 18.26
CA LEU A 47 -35.79 77.26 18.05
C LEU A 47 -35.87 76.90 16.57
N THR A 48 -36.21 77.86 15.70
CA THR A 48 -36.23 77.65 14.25
C THR A 48 -34.83 77.36 13.74
N GLN A 49 -33.82 78.10 14.20
CA GLN A 49 -32.42 77.86 13.83
C GLN A 49 -31.94 76.47 14.29
N LYS A 50 -32.25 76.07 15.52
CA LYS A 50 -31.94 74.72 16.03
C LYS A 50 -32.67 73.61 15.28
N ASN A 51 -33.92 73.83 14.86
CA ASN A 51 -34.64 72.86 14.05
C ASN A 51 -34.00 72.70 12.66
N VAL A 52 -33.59 73.82 12.03
CA VAL A 52 -32.86 73.76 10.76
C VAL A 52 -31.51 73.05 10.91
N GLU A 53 -30.77 73.32 11.99
CA GLU A 53 -29.50 72.65 12.27
C GLU A 53 -29.69 71.14 12.55
N LEU A 54 -30.68 70.76 13.35
CA LEU A 54 -31.02 69.37 13.62
C LEU A 54 -31.50 68.64 12.36
N GLN A 55 -32.24 69.32 11.48
CA GLN A 55 -32.68 68.78 10.20
C GLN A 55 -31.45 68.51 9.30
N GLN A 56 -30.52 69.45 9.21
CA GLN A 56 -29.27 69.28 8.47
C GLN A 56 -28.40 68.16 9.06
N GLN A 57 -28.32 68.04 10.39
CA GLN A 57 -27.60 66.94 11.03
C GLN A 57 -28.24 65.57 10.75
N LYS A 58 -29.58 65.49 10.73
CA LYS A 58 -30.29 64.27 10.33
C LYS A 58 -30.04 63.90 8.88
N GLU A 59 -30.14 64.86 7.97
CA GLU A 59 -29.87 64.64 6.54
C GLU A 59 -28.42 64.19 6.33
N ALA A 60 -27.46 64.84 6.98
CA ALA A 60 -26.05 64.45 6.93
C ALA A 60 -25.81 63.04 7.51
N GLN A 61 -26.45 62.68 8.62
CA GLN A 61 -26.38 61.33 9.17
C GLN A 61 -27.00 60.29 8.24
N GLN A 62 -28.16 60.58 7.66
CA GLN A 62 -28.84 59.66 6.75
C GLN A 62 -28.01 59.38 5.50
N ILE A 63 -27.40 60.41 4.92
CA ILE A 63 -26.47 60.25 3.79
C ILE A 63 -25.26 59.39 4.19
N GLN A 64 -24.70 59.56 5.39
CA GLN A 64 -23.60 58.71 5.88
C GLN A 64 -24.04 57.26 6.08
N PHE A 65 -25.25 57.03 6.59
CA PHE A 65 -25.79 55.68 6.76
C PHE A 65 -26.00 54.99 5.41
N GLU A 66 -26.62 55.65 4.44
CA GLU A 66 -26.84 55.10 3.09
C GLU A 66 -25.50 54.79 2.40
N GLN A 67 -24.50 55.67 2.53
CA GLN A 67 -23.16 55.42 2.01
C GLN A 67 -22.47 54.24 2.69
N LEU A 68 -22.62 54.10 4.01
CA LEU A 68 -22.01 53.02 4.78
C LEU A 68 -22.69 51.68 4.50
N GLU A 69 -24.01 51.67 4.34
CA GLU A 69 -24.78 50.50 3.91
C GLU A 69 -24.36 50.04 2.52
N THR A 70 -24.27 50.98 1.56
CA THR A 70 -23.83 50.68 0.18
C THR A 70 -22.38 50.18 0.14
N LYS A 71 -21.48 50.76 0.93
CA LYS A 71 -20.09 50.29 1.03
C LYS A 71 -20.01 48.89 1.62
N LYS A 72 -20.77 48.62 2.69
CA LYS A 72 -20.80 47.29 3.31
C LYS A 72 -21.43 46.25 2.39
N SER A 73 -22.49 46.58 1.65
CA SER A 73 -23.10 45.64 0.71
C SER A 73 -22.12 45.27 -0.40
N LEU A 74 -21.40 46.25 -0.94
CA LEU A 74 -20.41 46.03 -1.99
C LEU A 74 -19.19 45.24 -1.49
N GLU A 75 -18.72 45.51 -0.28
CA GLU A 75 -17.64 44.72 0.35
C GLU A 75 -18.08 43.28 0.61
N LEU A 76 -19.31 43.07 1.09
CA LEU A 76 -19.86 41.75 1.36
C LEU A 76 -20.07 40.96 0.06
N GLU A 77 -20.57 41.59 -1.00
CA GLU A 77 -20.69 40.99 -2.32
C GLU A 77 -19.31 40.60 -2.89
N HIS A 78 -18.30 41.46 -2.71
CA HIS A 78 -16.93 41.17 -3.12
C HIS A 78 -16.35 39.97 -2.36
N VAL A 79 -16.55 39.90 -1.04
CA VAL A 79 -16.08 38.78 -0.22
C VAL A 79 -16.80 37.49 -0.61
N ILE A 80 -18.12 37.52 -0.86
CA ILE A 80 -18.87 36.35 -1.34
C ILE A 80 -18.30 35.88 -2.68
N ALA A 81 -18.09 36.78 -3.64
CA ALA A 81 -17.54 36.43 -4.95
C ALA A 81 -16.13 35.82 -4.85
N GLN A 82 -15.26 36.36 -3.97
CA GLN A 82 -13.96 35.77 -3.70
C GLN A 82 -14.06 34.38 -3.06
N LEU A 83 -15.00 34.19 -2.14
CA LEU A 83 -15.21 32.93 -1.44
C LEU A 83 -15.75 31.86 -2.40
N GLU A 84 -16.69 32.21 -3.28
CA GLU A 84 -17.16 31.34 -4.36
C GLU A 84 -16.02 30.96 -5.30
N GLN A 85 -15.20 31.92 -5.75
CA GLN A 85 -14.05 31.63 -6.58
C GLN A 85 -13.08 30.66 -5.88
N LYS A 86 -12.74 30.92 -4.62
CA LYS A 86 -11.85 30.04 -3.85
C LYS A 86 -12.45 28.64 -3.66
N ASN A 87 -13.75 28.55 -3.44
CA ASN A 87 -14.43 27.28 -3.31
C ASN A 87 -14.40 26.49 -4.63
N THR A 88 -14.57 27.15 -5.78
CA THR A 88 -14.42 26.49 -7.09
C THR A 88 -12.97 26.04 -7.36
N GLU A 89 -11.97 26.83 -6.99
CA GLU A 89 -10.55 26.46 -7.11
C GLU A 89 -10.22 25.24 -6.24
N ILE A 90 -10.71 25.20 -5.00
CA ILE A 90 -10.53 24.04 -4.10
C ILE A 90 -11.22 22.80 -4.69
N ALA A 91 -12.46 22.92 -5.15
CA ALA A 91 -13.18 21.80 -5.76
C ALA A 91 -12.48 21.24 -7.00
N GLN A 92 -11.88 22.10 -7.82
CA GLN A 92 -11.06 21.67 -8.97
C GLN A 92 -9.79 20.95 -8.51
N GLN A 93 -9.09 21.48 -7.51
CA GLN A 93 -7.90 20.82 -6.95
C GLN A 93 -8.22 19.47 -6.33
N GLU A 94 -9.33 19.34 -5.61
CA GLU A 94 -9.78 18.06 -5.05
C GLU A 94 -10.02 17.02 -6.15
N ALA A 95 -10.70 17.41 -7.23
CA ALA A 95 -10.93 16.53 -8.38
C ALA A 95 -9.61 16.11 -9.07
N ASP A 96 -8.67 17.05 -9.23
CA ASP A 96 -7.34 16.77 -9.82
C ASP A 96 -6.51 15.83 -8.93
N TYR A 97 -6.52 16.02 -7.61
CA TYR A 97 -5.83 15.14 -6.68
C TYR A 97 -6.47 13.75 -6.63
N GLU A 98 -7.80 13.65 -6.67
CA GLU A 98 -8.50 12.38 -6.73
C GLU A 98 -8.16 11.61 -8.02
N ALA A 99 -8.09 12.30 -9.14
CA ALA A 99 -7.65 11.73 -10.42
C ALA A 99 -6.20 11.22 -10.34
N GLN A 100 -5.29 12.00 -9.78
CA GLN A 100 -3.89 11.61 -9.59
C GLN A 100 -3.74 10.40 -8.64
N ILE A 101 -4.48 10.38 -7.53
CA ILE A 101 -4.50 9.25 -6.58
C ILE A 101 -5.02 7.99 -7.27
N SER A 102 -6.07 8.09 -8.09
CA SER A 102 -6.60 6.97 -8.87
C SER A 102 -5.58 6.43 -9.87
N GLU A 103 -4.85 7.31 -10.56
CA GLU A 103 -3.79 6.91 -11.49
C GLU A 103 -2.60 6.24 -10.77
N LEU A 104 -2.15 6.81 -9.65
CA LEU A 104 -1.10 6.23 -8.82
C LEU A 104 -1.49 4.85 -8.29
N ASN A 105 -2.72 4.68 -7.82
CA ASN A 105 -3.24 3.37 -7.40
C ASN A 105 -3.24 2.35 -8.54
N LYS A 106 -3.59 2.75 -9.77
CA LYS A 106 -3.51 1.87 -10.95
C LYS A 106 -2.06 1.47 -11.25
N LYS A 107 -1.11 2.42 -11.18
CA LYS A 107 0.33 2.15 -11.37
C LYS A 107 0.87 1.22 -10.29
N GLN A 108 0.51 1.44 -9.02
CA GLN A 108 0.91 0.59 -7.89
C GLN A 108 0.41 -0.85 -8.06
N LYS A 109 -0.87 -1.04 -8.45
CA LYS A 109 -1.42 -2.38 -8.73
C LYS A 109 -0.68 -3.08 -9.87
N LYS A 110 -0.39 -2.37 -10.97
CA LYS A 110 0.41 -2.91 -12.09
C LYS A 110 1.82 -3.32 -11.65
N LEU A 111 2.46 -2.49 -10.83
CA LEU A 111 3.80 -2.77 -10.32
C LEU A 111 3.81 -3.99 -9.39
N SER A 112 2.83 -4.10 -8.49
CA SER A 112 2.66 -5.28 -7.62
C SER A 112 2.45 -6.57 -8.41
N VAL A 113 1.63 -6.55 -9.46
CA VAL A 113 1.45 -7.72 -10.35
C VAL A 113 2.75 -8.07 -11.08
N THR A 114 3.48 -7.06 -11.55
CA THR A 114 4.77 -7.27 -12.24
C THR A 114 5.80 -7.87 -11.30
N GLN A 115 5.86 -7.39 -10.06
CA GLN A 115 6.75 -7.91 -9.03
C GLN A 115 6.41 -9.38 -8.71
N LYS A 116 5.13 -9.72 -8.50
CA LYS A 116 4.72 -11.12 -8.30
C LYS A 116 5.12 -12.03 -9.46
N LYS A 117 4.92 -11.58 -10.71
CA LYS A 117 5.33 -12.35 -11.89
C LYS A 117 6.85 -12.53 -11.95
N LEU A 118 7.61 -11.51 -11.58
CA LEU A 118 9.07 -11.58 -11.54
C LEU A 118 9.54 -12.55 -10.45
N ASP A 119 8.95 -12.49 -9.26
CA ASP A 119 9.25 -13.42 -8.16
C ASP A 119 8.97 -14.87 -8.56
N THR A 120 7.84 -15.14 -9.23
CA THR A 120 7.54 -16.48 -9.76
C THR A 120 8.61 -16.94 -10.76
N LYS A 121 9.01 -16.08 -11.71
CA LYS A 121 10.08 -16.40 -12.66
C LYS A 121 11.43 -16.65 -11.97
N VAL A 122 11.75 -15.91 -10.92
CA VAL A 122 12.98 -16.11 -10.14
C VAL A 122 12.95 -17.47 -9.43
N VAL A 123 11.82 -17.87 -8.87
CA VAL A 123 11.66 -19.20 -8.25
C VAL A 123 11.76 -20.31 -9.31
N GLU A 124 11.13 -20.15 -10.47
CA GLU A 124 11.25 -21.10 -11.59
C GLU A 124 12.71 -21.21 -12.08
N LEU A 125 13.41 -20.09 -12.23
CA LEU A 125 14.82 -20.08 -12.62
C LEU A 125 15.72 -20.74 -11.57
N LYS A 126 15.47 -20.49 -10.29
CA LYS A 126 16.23 -21.16 -9.21
C LYS A 126 16.00 -22.66 -9.22
N THR A 127 14.75 -23.11 -9.29
CA THR A 127 14.43 -24.54 -9.30
C THR A 127 14.97 -25.26 -10.54
N THR A 128 14.96 -24.61 -11.71
CA THR A 128 15.58 -25.17 -12.93
C THR A 128 17.10 -25.23 -12.82
N THR A 129 17.73 -24.20 -12.25
CA THR A 129 19.18 -24.18 -11.97
C THR A 129 19.57 -25.28 -10.97
N GLU A 130 18.81 -25.45 -9.90
CA GLU A 130 19.03 -26.52 -8.91
C GLU A 130 18.89 -27.90 -9.55
N LYS A 131 17.86 -28.12 -10.38
CA LYS A 131 17.69 -29.37 -11.14
C LYS A 131 18.87 -29.62 -12.08
N GLN A 132 19.31 -28.61 -12.82
CA GLN A 132 20.48 -28.71 -13.70
C GLN A 132 21.75 -29.03 -12.90
N GLN A 133 21.94 -28.41 -11.73
CA GLN A 133 23.09 -28.68 -10.87
C GLN A 133 23.08 -30.11 -10.33
N VAL A 134 21.91 -30.63 -9.95
CA VAL A 134 21.77 -32.04 -9.50
C VAL A 134 22.10 -33.00 -10.65
N VAL A 135 21.57 -32.77 -11.86
CA VAL A 135 21.88 -33.59 -13.04
C VAL A 135 23.37 -33.53 -13.39
N LEU A 136 23.98 -32.35 -13.35
CA LEU A 136 25.42 -32.18 -13.60
C LEU A 136 26.29 -32.88 -12.54
N THR A 137 25.87 -32.83 -11.27
CA THR A 137 26.61 -33.49 -10.19
C THR A 137 26.51 -35.01 -10.30
N ASN A 138 25.30 -35.53 -10.51
CA ASN A 138 25.05 -36.96 -10.69
C ASN A 138 25.79 -37.50 -11.92
N SER A 139 25.67 -36.83 -13.07
CA SER A 139 26.40 -37.24 -14.28
C SER A 139 27.92 -37.25 -14.07
N LYS A 140 28.49 -36.22 -13.43
CA LYS A 140 29.92 -36.21 -13.09
C LYS A 140 30.32 -37.40 -12.22
N GLU A 141 29.52 -37.75 -11.23
CA GLU A 141 29.77 -38.91 -10.36
C GLU A 141 29.72 -40.22 -11.16
N LEU A 142 28.70 -40.41 -11.99
CA LEU A 142 28.57 -41.59 -12.86
C LEU A 142 29.76 -41.73 -13.82
N TYR A 143 30.21 -40.64 -14.46
CA TYR A 143 31.39 -40.66 -15.33
C TYR A 143 32.68 -40.97 -14.57
N GLN A 144 32.82 -40.49 -13.33
CA GLN A 144 33.97 -40.84 -12.49
C GLN A 144 33.98 -42.32 -12.11
N GLN A 145 32.81 -42.89 -11.78
CA GLN A 145 32.67 -44.32 -11.51
C GLN A 145 32.99 -45.15 -12.77
N GLN A 146 32.50 -44.73 -13.94
CA GLN A 146 32.77 -45.38 -15.21
C GLN A 146 34.28 -45.45 -15.49
N LEU A 147 35.00 -44.34 -15.29
CA LEU A 147 36.45 -44.29 -15.47
C LEU A 147 37.20 -45.20 -14.48
N GLN A 148 36.73 -45.28 -13.23
CA GLN A 148 37.33 -46.17 -12.23
C GLN A 148 37.10 -47.65 -12.59
N LEU A 149 35.88 -48.04 -12.95
CA LEU A 149 35.57 -49.40 -13.38
C LEU A 149 36.37 -49.77 -14.64
N GLN A 150 36.48 -48.87 -15.62
CA GLN A 150 37.28 -49.12 -16.81
C GLN A 150 38.76 -49.37 -16.49
N LYS A 151 39.33 -48.64 -15.52
CA LYS A 151 40.70 -48.90 -15.03
C LYS A 151 40.81 -50.26 -14.33
N GLN A 152 39.80 -50.64 -13.55
CA GLN A 152 39.76 -51.96 -12.88
C GLN A 152 39.67 -53.09 -13.91
N VAL A 153 38.83 -52.96 -14.95
CA VAL A 153 38.73 -53.92 -16.06
C VAL A 153 40.08 -54.07 -16.77
N VAL A 154 40.77 -52.96 -17.08
CA VAL A 154 42.10 -53.02 -17.72
C VAL A 154 43.12 -53.73 -16.84
N THR A 155 43.10 -53.48 -15.54
CA THR A 155 44.01 -54.11 -14.57
C THR A 155 43.72 -55.61 -14.45
N ALA A 156 42.45 -55.98 -14.27
CA ALA A 156 42.00 -57.37 -14.18
C ALA A 156 42.31 -58.15 -15.48
N LYS A 157 42.11 -57.54 -16.67
CA LYS A 157 42.53 -58.14 -17.95
C LYS A 157 44.03 -58.37 -18.04
N SER A 158 44.84 -57.44 -17.53
CA SER A 158 46.29 -57.62 -17.42
C SER A 158 46.63 -58.81 -16.51
N ASP A 159 45.93 -58.97 -15.39
CA ASP A 159 46.18 -60.04 -14.43
C ASP A 159 45.72 -61.40 -14.95
N VAL A 160 44.58 -61.48 -15.64
CA VAL A 160 44.17 -62.65 -16.44
C VAL A 160 45.26 -63.02 -17.44
N LYS A 161 45.81 -62.05 -18.18
CA LYS A 161 46.89 -62.31 -19.15
C LYS A 161 48.12 -62.90 -18.46
N LYS A 162 48.55 -62.37 -17.31
CA LYS A 162 49.67 -62.91 -16.53
C LYS A 162 49.37 -64.32 -16.00
N ALA A 163 48.17 -64.55 -15.49
CA ALA A 163 47.72 -65.86 -15.00
C ALA A 163 47.70 -66.89 -16.13
N LYS A 164 47.17 -66.54 -17.30
CA LYS A 164 47.15 -67.38 -18.51
C LYS A 164 48.54 -67.70 -19.01
N THR A 165 49.43 -66.71 -19.07
CA THR A 165 50.84 -66.93 -19.45
C THR A 165 51.54 -67.87 -18.46
N THR A 166 51.17 -67.81 -17.17
CA THR A 166 51.70 -68.70 -16.14
C THR A 166 51.15 -70.12 -16.30
N ALA A 167 49.84 -70.27 -16.57
CA ALA A 167 49.22 -71.56 -16.86
C ALA A 167 49.81 -72.22 -18.11
N GLU A 168 50.04 -71.47 -19.19
CA GLU A 168 50.65 -71.97 -20.44
C GLU A 168 52.05 -72.58 -20.22
N LYS A 169 52.83 -72.08 -19.25
CA LYS A 169 54.13 -72.69 -18.90
C LYS A 169 53.98 -74.07 -18.26
N PHE A 170 52.93 -74.28 -17.47
CA PHE A 170 52.62 -75.59 -16.88
C PHE A 170 51.93 -76.53 -17.88
N LYS A 171 51.28 -75.97 -18.92
CA LYS A 171 50.72 -76.73 -20.03
C LYS A 171 51.79 -77.51 -20.78
N GLN A 172 52.91 -76.89 -21.12
CA GLN A 172 54.02 -77.56 -21.81
C GLN A 172 54.54 -78.78 -21.03
N ALA A 173 54.72 -78.63 -19.72
CA ALA A 173 55.15 -79.74 -18.85
C ALA A 173 54.11 -80.87 -18.76
N CYS A 174 52.82 -80.54 -18.71
CA CYS A 174 51.74 -81.55 -18.70
C CYS A 174 51.56 -82.24 -20.06
N ASP A 175 51.70 -81.51 -21.17
CA ASP A 175 51.62 -82.08 -22.53
C ASP A 175 52.81 -83.03 -22.79
N GLU A 176 54.02 -82.67 -22.34
CA GLU A 176 55.20 -83.55 -22.38
C GLU A 176 54.99 -84.84 -21.56
N PHE A 177 54.40 -84.75 -20.36
CA PHE A 177 54.05 -85.91 -19.55
C PHE A 177 53.02 -86.81 -20.24
N LYS A 178 51.94 -86.23 -20.80
CA LYS A 178 50.87 -86.98 -21.50
C LYS A 178 51.34 -87.61 -22.82
N SER A 179 52.30 -86.99 -23.51
CA SER A 179 52.86 -87.52 -24.76
C SER A 179 53.75 -88.75 -24.57
N GLY A 180 54.19 -89.03 -23.34
CA GLY A 180 55.07 -90.16 -23.01
C GLY A 180 56.45 -90.10 -23.69
N THR A 181 56.81 -88.97 -24.31
CA THR A 181 58.03 -88.81 -25.13
C THR A 181 59.15 -88.05 -24.42
N SER A 182 58.96 -87.71 -23.14
CA SER A 182 59.83 -86.78 -22.42
C SER A 182 60.99 -87.48 -21.69
N TRP A 183 62.22 -86.98 -21.93
CA TRP A 183 63.42 -87.27 -21.12
C TRP A 183 63.50 -86.40 -19.84
N ASN A 184 62.53 -85.51 -19.65
CA ASN A 184 62.47 -84.55 -18.55
C ASN A 184 61.74 -85.16 -17.34
N TRP A 185 62.09 -84.78 -16.12
CA TRP A 185 61.46 -85.29 -14.89
C TRP A 185 60.11 -84.61 -14.63
N VAL A 186 59.12 -84.88 -15.50
CA VAL A 186 57.74 -84.37 -15.40
C VAL A 186 56.80 -85.43 -14.82
N SER A 187 55.80 -85.01 -14.06
CA SER A 187 54.95 -85.91 -13.26
C SER A 187 53.46 -85.55 -13.32
N GLN A 188 52.60 -86.45 -12.85
CA GLN A 188 51.16 -86.19 -12.67
C GLN A 188 50.90 -84.90 -11.87
N ALA A 189 51.75 -84.61 -10.86
CA ALA A 189 51.63 -83.40 -10.04
C ALA A 189 51.82 -82.10 -10.83
N ASP A 190 52.44 -82.13 -12.02
CA ASP A 190 52.57 -80.97 -12.89
C ASP A 190 51.28 -80.71 -13.69
N CYS A 191 50.54 -81.76 -14.03
CA CYS A 191 49.18 -81.63 -14.56
C CYS A 191 48.19 -81.12 -13.49
N ASP A 192 48.28 -81.61 -12.25
CA ASP A 192 47.45 -81.11 -11.15
C ASP A 192 47.71 -79.62 -10.85
N LYS A 193 48.98 -79.19 -10.95
CA LYS A 193 49.36 -77.76 -10.86
C LYS A 193 48.80 -76.96 -12.04
N TYR A 194 48.79 -77.50 -13.25
CA TYR A 194 48.21 -76.82 -14.41
C TYR A 194 46.71 -76.62 -14.24
N GLU A 195 45.97 -77.63 -13.78
CA GLU A 195 44.54 -77.51 -13.48
C GLU A 195 44.27 -76.47 -12.40
N GLN A 196 45.02 -76.46 -11.29
CA GLN A 196 44.93 -75.39 -10.29
C GLN A 196 45.18 -73.98 -10.88
N ARG A 197 46.07 -73.85 -11.86
CA ARG A 197 46.34 -72.57 -12.52
C ARG A 197 45.25 -72.18 -13.51
N LEU A 198 44.59 -73.15 -14.14
CA LEU A 198 43.40 -72.90 -14.96
C LEU A 198 42.23 -72.43 -14.10
N ASP A 199 41.97 -73.07 -12.96
CA ASP A 199 40.92 -72.63 -12.03
C ASP A 199 41.13 -71.17 -11.57
N LEU A 200 42.40 -70.77 -11.38
CA LEU A 200 42.74 -69.38 -11.08
C LEU A 200 42.53 -68.43 -12.28
N VAL A 201 42.79 -68.87 -13.50
CA VAL A 201 42.49 -68.09 -14.71
C VAL A 201 40.98 -67.90 -14.86
N ASP A 202 40.20 -68.96 -14.70
CA ASP A 202 38.74 -68.93 -14.78
C ASP A 202 38.15 -68.03 -13.68
N ALA A 203 38.72 -68.07 -12.47
CA ALA A 203 38.33 -67.18 -11.37
C ALA A 203 38.63 -65.69 -11.66
N GLU A 204 39.76 -65.38 -12.29
CA GLU A 204 40.09 -64.00 -12.69
C GLU A 204 39.28 -63.55 -13.92
N GLU A 205 39.00 -64.43 -14.88
CA GLU A 205 38.10 -64.15 -16.01
C GLU A 205 36.66 -63.91 -15.54
N ALA A 206 36.19 -64.63 -14.52
CA ALA A 206 34.91 -64.38 -13.88
C ALA A 206 34.84 -62.98 -13.24
N LYS A 207 35.95 -62.50 -12.64
CA LYS A 207 36.02 -61.12 -12.12
C LYS A 207 35.99 -60.08 -13.24
N VAL A 208 36.69 -60.31 -14.36
CA VAL A 208 36.62 -59.41 -15.52
C VAL A 208 35.19 -59.34 -16.05
N THR A 209 34.53 -60.50 -16.21
CA THR A 209 33.15 -60.58 -16.68
C THR A 209 32.20 -59.85 -15.72
N ALA A 210 32.40 -59.98 -14.41
CA ALA A 210 31.60 -59.26 -13.42
C ALA A 210 31.80 -57.73 -13.52
N LEU A 211 33.05 -57.26 -13.63
CA LEU A 211 33.36 -55.83 -13.78
C LEU A 211 32.86 -55.25 -15.11
N GLU A 212 32.89 -56.03 -16.19
CA GLU A 212 32.31 -55.64 -17.49
C GLU A 212 30.78 -55.53 -17.40
N ALA A 213 30.12 -56.48 -16.72
CA ALA A 213 28.68 -56.43 -16.48
C ALA A 213 28.28 -55.22 -15.61
N GLU A 214 29.06 -54.88 -14.58
CA GLU A 214 28.86 -53.67 -13.78
C GLU A 214 29.02 -52.39 -14.61
N LEU A 215 30.01 -52.37 -15.52
CA LEU A 215 30.24 -51.25 -16.42
C LEU A 215 29.10 -51.10 -17.44
N GLU A 216 28.56 -52.19 -17.97
CA GLU A 216 27.37 -52.17 -18.83
C GLU A 216 26.13 -51.67 -18.08
N GLN A 217 25.90 -52.13 -16.85
CA GLN A 217 24.80 -51.63 -16.01
C GLN A 217 24.94 -50.13 -15.71
N LEU A 218 26.16 -49.66 -15.46
CA LEU A 218 26.44 -48.24 -15.24
C LEU A 218 26.20 -47.42 -16.52
N ASN A 219 26.64 -47.91 -17.67
CA ASN A 219 26.39 -47.28 -18.97
C ASN A 219 24.89 -47.19 -19.28
N ALA A 220 24.13 -48.25 -18.98
CA ALA A 220 22.68 -48.26 -19.13
C ALA A 220 21.99 -47.21 -18.23
N LYS A 221 22.46 -47.02 -16.99
CA LYS A 221 21.97 -45.96 -16.10
C LYS A 221 22.27 -44.56 -16.65
N ILE A 222 23.47 -44.36 -17.21
CA ILE A 222 23.86 -43.09 -17.82
C ILE A 222 22.96 -42.75 -19.02
N GLU A 223 22.59 -43.72 -19.87
CA GLU A 223 21.66 -43.51 -21.00
C GLU A 223 20.23 -43.18 -20.57
N ILE A 224 19.79 -43.66 -19.39
CA ILE A 224 18.42 -43.45 -18.90
C ILE A 224 18.31 -42.13 -18.12
N ASP A 225 19.30 -41.78 -17.31
CA ASP A 225 19.25 -40.63 -16.39
C ASP A 225 19.64 -39.29 -17.02
N LEU A 226 20.24 -39.28 -18.22
CA LEU A 226 20.53 -38.07 -18.98
C LEU A 226 19.47 -37.85 -20.08
N PRO A 227 18.50 -36.92 -19.90
CA PRO A 227 17.64 -36.54 -21.00
C PRO A 227 18.47 -35.94 -22.15
N LYS A 228 18.22 -36.41 -23.38
CA LYS A 228 18.79 -35.87 -24.62
C LYS A 228 18.42 -34.41 -24.85
#